data_AF-A0A7S1L1D7-F1
#
_entry.id   AF-A0A7S1L1D7-F1
#
_cell.length_a   1.000
_cell.length_b   1.000
_cell.length_c   1.000
_cell.angle_alpha   90.00
_cell.angle_beta   90.00
_cell.angle_gamma   90.00
#
_symmetry.space_group_name_H-M   'P 1'
#
loop_
_entity.id
_entity.type
_entity.pdbx_description
1 polymer ?
#
loop_
_entity_poly.entity_id
_entity_poly.type
_entity_poly.pdbx_seq_one_letter_code
_entity_poly.pdbx_strand_id
1 'polypeptide(L)'
;GVGHEQQTFTRGIDICGEHKEGLGTVVWMDTEGLFSSEDARSAYGPKIFSLALLFSSAVLLNNVKVLSEQFFTFFSDQQQIARVLKQGLASSGLPAEALLPGNLSVFWVLQQPIRFEGDEEA
;
A
#
# COMPACT_ATOMS: atom_id res chain seq x y z
N GLY A 1 -4.19 4.59 13.43
CA GLY A 1 -3.34 4.95 14.60
C GLY A 1 -1.89 4.95 14.14
N VAL A 2 -1.07 5.90 14.59
CA VAL A 2 0.31 6.03 14.09
C VAL A 2 1.24 5.11 14.91
N GLY A 3 1.77 4.05 14.28
CA GLY A 3 2.63 3.08 14.95
C GLY A 3 3.95 3.69 15.41
N HIS A 4 4.24 3.55 16.71
CA HIS A 4 5.46 4.04 17.36
C HIS A 4 6.27 2.90 18.00
N GLU A 5 6.31 1.71 17.38
CA GLU A 5 7.15 0.58 17.83
C GLU A 5 7.12 -0.60 16.83
N GLN A 6 7.96 -1.62 17.04
CA GLN A 6 8.09 -2.85 16.22
C GLN A 6 6.81 -3.71 16.08
N GLN A 7 5.66 -3.26 16.57
CA GLN A 7 4.37 -3.92 16.39
C GLN A 7 3.63 -3.35 15.19
N THR A 8 3.16 -4.23 14.31
CA THR A 8 2.30 -3.87 13.19
C THR A 8 0.89 -3.58 13.70
N PHE A 9 0.40 -2.36 13.51
CA PHE A 9 -0.92 -1.95 14.03
C PHE A 9 -2.03 -2.02 12.98
N THR A 10 -1.77 -1.67 11.71
CA THR A 10 -2.76 -1.75 10.64
C THR A 10 -2.89 -3.20 10.15
N ARG A 11 -4.10 -3.76 10.20
CA ARG A 11 -4.46 -5.06 9.60
C ARG A 11 -5.40 -4.81 8.42
N GLY A 12 -5.10 -5.37 7.25
CA GLY A 12 -5.89 -5.10 6.04
C GLY A 12 -5.64 -3.72 5.41
N ILE A 13 -6.71 -3.00 5.08
CA ILE A 13 -6.68 -1.65 4.48
C ILE A 13 -7.53 -0.72 5.36
N ASP A 14 -6.92 0.28 5.98
CA ASP A 14 -7.62 1.37 6.66
C ASP A 14 -7.82 2.53 5.68
N ILE A 15 -9.01 3.13 5.67
CA ILE A 15 -9.42 4.09 4.65
C ILE A 15 -9.94 5.38 5.30
N CYS A 16 -9.38 6.52 4.90
CA CYS A 16 -9.85 7.84 5.31
C CYS A 16 -10.11 8.71 4.08
N GLY A 17 -11.27 9.37 4.04
CA GLY A 17 -11.65 10.28 2.96
C GLY A 17 -11.70 11.72 3.44
N GLU A 18 -11.15 12.65 2.67
CA GLU A 18 -11.29 14.09 2.90
C GLU A 18 -11.70 14.82 1.63
N HIS A 19 -12.60 15.80 1.78
CA HIS A 19 -12.97 16.67 0.67
C HIS A 19 -11.98 17.81 0.53
N LYS A 20 -11.47 18.05 -0.68
CA LYS A 20 -10.59 19.14 -1.05
C LYS A 20 -11.26 20.00 -2.10
N GLU A 21 -11.46 21.28 -1.79
CA GLU A 21 -12.02 22.25 -2.72
C GLU A 21 -11.16 22.30 -4.01
N GLY A 22 -11.83 22.25 -5.16
CA GLY A 22 -11.17 22.23 -6.48
C GLY A 22 -10.56 20.88 -6.91
N LEU A 23 -10.44 19.89 -6.01
CA LEU A 23 -9.94 18.53 -6.33
C LEU A 23 -10.99 17.43 -6.16
N GLY A 24 -12.01 17.63 -5.31
CA GLY A 24 -12.98 16.60 -4.97
C GLY A 24 -12.56 15.79 -3.74
N THR A 25 -12.94 14.52 -3.67
CA THR A 25 -12.63 13.66 -2.51
C THR A 25 -11.30 12.95 -2.71
N VAL A 26 -10.36 13.19 -1.77
CA VAL A 26 -9.11 12.44 -1.67
C VAL A 26 -9.32 11.29 -0.69
N VAL A 27 -9.00 10.08 -1.14
CA VAL A 27 -9.09 8.87 -0.32
C VAL A 27 -7.67 8.39 -0.02
N TRP A 28 -7.35 8.34 1.26
CA TRP A 28 -6.11 7.79 1.81
C TRP A 28 -6.34 6.35 2.21
N MET A 29 -5.45 5.45 1.77
CA MET A 29 -5.48 4.04 2.12
C MET A 29 -4.17 3.67 2.81
N ASP A 30 -4.23 3.37 4.11
CA ASP A 30 -3.11 2.81 4.86
C ASP A 30 -3.20 1.28 4.85
N THR A 31 -2.14 0.60 4.44
CA THR A 31 -2.15 -0.85 4.25
C THR A 31 -1.29 -1.55 5.29
N GLU A 32 -1.69 -2.78 5.64
CA GLU A 32 -0.85 -3.66 6.43
C GLU A 32 0.53 -3.83 5.78
N GLY A 33 1.58 -3.68 6.58
CA GLY A 33 2.95 -3.72 6.10
C GLY A 33 3.35 -5.09 5.58
N LEU A 34 3.63 -5.16 4.27
CA LEU A 34 3.95 -6.37 3.50
C LEU A 34 5.01 -7.30 4.09
N PHE A 35 5.95 -6.73 4.86
CA PHE A 35 7.12 -7.45 5.37
C PHE A 35 7.25 -7.40 6.89
N SER A 36 6.28 -6.81 7.58
CA SER A 36 6.41 -6.44 9.00
C SER A 36 5.78 -7.43 9.98
N SER A 37 4.97 -8.39 9.55
CA SER A 37 4.34 -9.40 10.42
C SER A 37 4.34 -10.80 9.79
N GLU A 38 4.22 -11.85 10.63
CA GLU A 38 3.95 -13.23 10.17
C GLU A 38 2.64 -13.30 9.35
N ASP A 39 1.66 -12.46 9.68
CA ASP A 39 0.37 -12.33 8.99
C ASP A 39 0.51 -11.67 7.60
N ALA A 40 1.43 -10.72 7.41
CA ALA A 40 1.71 -10.15 6.09
C ALA A 40 2.38 -11.15 5.13
N ARG A 41 3.09 -12.14 5.69
CA ARG A 41 3.61 -13.31 4.95
C ARG A 41 2.59 -14.43 4.77
N SER A 42 1.39 -14.29 5.33
CA SER A 42 0.29 -15.23 5.10
C SER A 42 -0.25 -15.12 3.67
N ALA A 43 -1.15 -16.03 3.30
CA ALA A 43 -1.84 -16.00 2.01
C ALA A 43 -2.70 -14.74 1.76
N TYR A 44 -2.86 -13.86 2.76
CA TYR A 44 -3.70 -12.66 2.68
C TYR A 44 -2.94 -11.38 2.37
N GLY A 45 -1.69 -11.23 2.81
CA GLY A 45 -0.88 -10.02 2.59
C GLY A 45 -0.75 -9.63 1.11
N PRO A 46 -0.39 -10.57 0.20
CA PRO A 46 -0.40 -10.32 -1.24
C PRO A 46 -1.75 -9.83 -1.78
N LYS A 47 -2.87 -10.38 -1.27
CA LYS A 47 -4.22 -10.02 -1.71
C LYS A 47 -4.60 -8.61 -1.27
N ILE A 48 -4.29 -8.25 -0.02
CA ILE A 48 -4.51 -6.90 0.54
C ILE A 48 -3.77 -5.86 -0.31
N PHE A 49 -2.51 -6.13 -0.62
CA PHE A 49 -1.71 -5.23 -1.44
C PHE A 49 -2.22 -5.13 -2.88
N SER A 50 -2.57 -6.26 -3.50
CA SER A 50 -3.16 -6.28 -4.84
C SER A 50 -4.48 -5.50 -4.93
N LEU A 51 -5.31 -5.55 -3.87
CA LEU A 51 -6.52 -4.74 -3.76
C LEU A 51 -6.20 -3.25 -3.63
N ALA A 52 -5.25 -2.88 -2.79
CA ALA A 52 -4.83 -1.48 -2.67
C ALA A 52 -4.28 -0.95 -4.01
N LEU A 53 -3.44 -1.71 -4.71
CA LEU A 53 -2.97 -1.37 -6.05
C LEU A 53 -4.13 -1.15 -7.03
N LEU A 54 -5.16 -2.00 -6.96
CA LEU A 54 -6.32 -1.97 -7.85
C LEU A 54 -7.19 -0.72 -7.68
N PHE A 55 -7.36 -0.22 -6.46
CA PHE A 55 -8.21 0.94 -6.17
C PHE A 55 -7.44 2.26 -6.08
N SER A 56 -6.11 2.21 -5.99
CA SER A 56 -5.27 3.40 -5.93
C SER A 56 -5.14 4.10 -7.29
N SER A 57 -5.26 5.43 -7.28
CA SER A 57 -4.79 6.28 -8.37
C SER A 57 -3.28 6.52 -8.33
N ALA A 58 -2.73 6.54 -7.11
CA ALA A 58 -1.30 6.62 -6.82
C ALA A 58 -0.94 5.70 -5.66
N VAL A 59 0.26 5.13 -5.70
CA VAL A 59 0.76 4.21 -4.66
C VAL A 59 2.05 4.77 -4.09
N LEU A 60 2.07 4.94 -2.76
CA LEU A 60 3.25 5.33 -2.01
C LEU A 60 3.90 4.08 -1.41
N LEU A 61 5.08 3.72 -1.91
CA LEU A 61 5.86 2.61 -1.38
C LEU A 61 6.77 3.14 -0.28
N ASN A 62 6.50 2.73 0.95
CA ASN A 62 7.35 3.06 2.09
C ASN A 62 8.34 1.91 2.36
N ASN A 63 9.64 2.20 2.39
CA ASN A 63 10.66 1.22 2.71
C ASN A 63 11.79 1.83 3.57
N VAL A 64 12.32 1.03 4.50
CA VAL A 64 13.50 1.33 5.29
C VAL A 64 14.73 0.81 4.54
N LYS A 65 15.66 1.70 4.18
CA LYS A 65 16.85 1.41 3.36
C LYS A 65 16.50 1.10 1.89
N VAL A 66 17.36 0.34 1.22
CA VAL A 66 17.34 0.13 -0.24
C VAL A 66 16.30 -0.93 -0.62
N LEU A 67 15.59 -0.72 -1.73
CA LEU A 67 14.72 -1.73 -2.34
C LEU A 67 15.57 -2.94 -2.78
N SER A 68 15.24 -4.13 -2.30
CA SER A 68 15.89 -5.37 -2.70
C SER A 68 15.27 -5.94 -3.98
N GLU A 69 15.99 -6.83 -4.66
CA GLU A 69 15.45 -7.60 -5.78
C GLU A 69 14.17 -8.36 -5.40
N GLN A 70 14.15 -8.93 -4.18
CA GLN A 70 12.97 -9.59 -3.60
C GLN A 70 11.74 -8.68 -3.58
N PHE A 71 11.92 -7.39 -3.28
CA PHE A 71 10.82 -6.41 -3.32
C PHE A 71 10.29 -6.23 -4.74
N PHE A 72 11.16 -6.09 -5.74
CA PHE A 72 10.74 -5.90 -7.13
C PHE A 72 10.03 -7.13 -7.69
N THR A 73 10.51 -8.34 -7.37
CA THR A 73 9.82 -9.59 -7.72
C THR A 73 8.43 -9.62 -7.11
N PHE A 74 8.33 -9.39 -5.80
CA PHE A 74 7.05 -9.33 -5.11
C PHE A 74 6.10 -8.31 -5.75
N PHE A 75 6.57 -7.09 -5.99
CA PHE A 75 5.78 -6.00 -6.55
C PHE A 75 5.29 -6.30 -7.97
N SER A 76 6.13 -6.93 -8.80
CA SER A 76 5.75 -7.41 -10.13
C SER A 76 4.62 -8.44 -10.05
N ASP A 77 4.72 -9.42 -9.15
CA ASP A 77 3.70 -10.45 -8.97
C ASP A 77 2.36 -9.83 -8.55
N GLN A 78 2.38 -8.86 -7.63
CA GLN A 78 1.15 -8.19 -7.19
C GLN A 78 0.50 -7.34 -8.30
N GLN A 79 1.29 -6.72 -9.18
CA GLN A 79 0.74 -6.04 -10.36
C GLN A 79 0.04 -7.03 -11.30
N GLN A 80 0.61 -8.22 -11.49
CA GLN A 80 -0.03 -9.26 -12.31
C GLN A 80 -1.35 -9.72 -11.70
N ILE A 81 -1.37 -9.98 -10.38
CA ILE A 81 -2.59 -10.36 -9.66
C ILE A 81 -3.64 -9.26 -9.78
N ALA A 82 -3.28 -7.99 -9.56
CA ALA A 82 -4.20 -6.87 -9.69
C ALA A 82 -4.79 -6.75 -11.11
N ARG A 83 -4.00 -7.03 -12.15
CA ARG A 83 -4.50 -7.09 -13.55
C ARG A 83 -5.50 -8.22 -13.78
N VAL A 84 -5.22 -9.41 -13.26
CA VAL A 84 -6.15 -10.56 -13.35
C VAL A 84 -7.45 -10.25 -12.61
N LEU A 85 -7.36 -9.68 -11.41
CA LEU A 85 -8.53 -9.23 -10.65
C LEU A 85 -9.32 -8.16 -11.41
N LYS A 86 -8.65 -7.19 -12.02
CA LYS A 86 -9.30 -6.17 -12.85
C LYS A 86 -10.09 -6.80 -13.99
N GLN A 87 -9.51 -7.78 -14.69
CA GLN A 87 -10.20 -8.49 -15.78
C GLN A 87 -11.42 -9.27 -15.28
N GLY A 88 -11.30 -9.97 -14.15
CA GLY A 88 -12.41 -10.73 -13.55
C GLY A 88 -13.54 -9.83 -13.03
N LEU A 89 -13.23 -8.67 -12.48
CA LEU A 89 -14.24 -7.70 -12.04
C LEU A 89 -14.93 -7.02 -13.22
N ALA A 90 -14.17 -6.70 -14.27
CA ALA A 90 -14.73 -6.15 -15.51
C ALA A 90 -15.70 -7.14 -16.18
N SER A 91 -15.36 -8.43 -16.23
CA SER A 91 -16.28 -9.45 -16.76
C SER A 91 -17.52 -9.67 -15.89
N SER A 92 -17.46 -9.28 -14.62
CA SER A 92 -18.59 -9.31 -13.68
C SER A 92 -19.46 -8.05 -13.74
N GLY A 93 -19.18 -7.11 -14.66
CA GLY A 93 -19.97 -5.90 -14.88
C GLY A 93 -19.50 -4.66 -14.13
N LEU A 94 -18.33 -4.70 -13.47
CA LEU A 94 -17.75 -3.50 -12.88
C LEU A 94 -17.11 -2.63 -13.99
N PRO A 95 -17.37 -1.31 -14.05
CA PRO A 95 -16.78 -0.45 -15.06
C PRO A 95 -15.25 -0.45 -14.97
N ALA A 96 -14.58 -0.65 -16.11
CA ALA A 96 -13.12 -0.81 -16.15
C ALA A 96 -12.38 0.49 -15.76
N GLU A 97 -13.04 1.63 -15.90
CA GLU A 97 -12.64 2.97 -15.50
C GLU A 97 -12.72 3.21 -13.98
N ALA A 98 -13.50 2.39 -13.25
CA ALA A 98 -13.56 2.42 -11.79
C ALA A 98 -12.39 1.67 -11.13
N LEU A 99 -11.53 1.04 -11.93
CA LEU A 99 -10.45 0.17 -11.49
C LEU A 99 -9.11 0.57 -12.12
N LEU A 100 -8.01 0.33 -11.39
CA LEU A 100 -6.59 0.51 -11.74
C LEU A 100 -6.37 1.41 -12.96
N PRO A 101 -5.99 2.68 -12.80
CA PRO A 101 -5.75 3.55 -13.95
C PRO A 101 -4.68 2.93 -14.87
N GLY A 102 -4.81 3.14 -16.17
CA GLY A 102 -3.86 2.61 -17.15
C GLY A 102 -2.40 3.01 -16.87
N ASN A 103 -2.22 4.15 -16.20
CA ASN A 103 -0.93 4.69 -15.76
C ASN A 103 -0.94 4.87 -14.24
N LEU A 104 -0.67 3.79 -13.50
CA LEU A 104 -0.50 3.87 -12.05
C LEU A 104 0.76 4.69 -11.73
N SER A 105 0.59 5.78 -10.99
CA SER A 105 1.73 6.56 -10.49
C SER A 105 2.28 5.90 -9.23
N VAL A 106 3.54 5.48 -9.29
CA VAL A 106 4.24 4.83 -8.17
C VAL A 106 5.27 5.81 -7.64
N PHE A 107 5.14 6.18 -6.37
CA PHE A 107 6.08 7.03 -5.66
C PHE A 107 6.80 6.20 -4.62
N TRP A 108 8.13 6.25 -4.60
CA TRP A 108 8.94 5.60 -3.58
C TRP A 108 9.42 6.62 -2.56
N VAL A 109 9.12 6.37 -1.29
CA VAL A 109 9.62 7.15 -0.17
C VAL A 109 10.61 6.30 0.60
N LEU A 110 11.86 6.75 0.61
CA LEU A 110 12.89 6.21 1.46
C LEU A 110 12.70 6.79 2.86
N GLN A 111 12.21 5.97 3.80
CA GLN A 111 12.17 6.37 5.20
C GLN A 111 13.60 6.36 5.75
N GLN A 112 14.14 7.55 6.04
CA GLN A 112 15.35 7.68 6.83
C GLN A 112 15.05 7.13 8.23
N PRO A 113 15.98 6.39 8.87
CA PRO A 113 15.82 6.04 10.28
C PRO A 113 15.63 7.33 11.07
N ILE A 114 14.52 7.46 11.78
CA ILE A 114 14.37 8.52 12.76
C ILE A 114 15.38 8.18 13.86
N ARG A 115 16.52 8.88 13.90
CA ARG A 115 17.39 8.84 15.09
C ARG A 115 16.57 9.40 16.23
N PHE A 116 16.12 8.52 17.11
CA PHE A 116 15.64 8.92 18.42
C PHE A 116 16.89 9.10 19.27
N GLU A 117 17.37 10.34 19.38
CA GLU A 117 18.14 10.74 20.56
C GLU A 117 17.11 10.69 21.69
N GLY A 118 17.03 9.55 22.37
CA GLY A 118 16.36 9.52 23.65
C GLY A 118 17.09 10.49 24.55
N ASP A 119 16.35 11.40 25.16
CA ASP A 119 16.88 12.27 26.21
C ASP A 119 17.60 11.38 27.24
N GLU A 120 18.93 11.35 27.16
CA GLU A 120 19.77 11.15 28.32
C GLU A 120 19.49 12.35 29.22
N GLU A 121 18.57 12.21 30.19
CA GLU A 121 18.62 12.91 31.48
C GLU A 121 17.39 12.56 32.35
N ALA A 122 17.61 11.68 33.33
CA ALA A 122 17.19 11.83 34.74
C ALA A 122 17.83 10.73 35.60
#